data_AF-A0A530BRW3-F1
#
_entry.id   AF-A0A530BRW3-F1
#
_cell.length_a   1.000
_cell.length_b   1.000
_cell.length_c   1.000
_cell.angle_alpha   90.00
_cell.angle_beta   90.00
_cell.angle_gamma   90.00
#
_symmetry.space_group_name_H-M   'P 1'
#
loop_
_entity.id
_entity.type
_entity.pdbx_description
1 polymer ?
#
loop_
_entity_poly.entity_id
_entity_poly.type
_entity_poly.pdbx_seq_one_letter_code
_entity_poly.pdbx_strand_id
1 'polypeptide(L)'
;SVTSGGTVVSGINVDLKRDGDWTGFSGGATVKDIPAKAAGRVRVANGTTTIELTSGQATVQGIKAAIAQASTVSIANGTTSLDRLVLNLGGGTATVTGKVGQALDINAALAKVPASLANSFSRGLDAAGSISGTVKVTGAPANPSVAFKIDAGGVQTAQTRSA
;
A
#
# COMPACT_ATOMS: atom_id res chain seq x y z
N SER A 1 -19.82 10.82 -2.46
CA SER A 1 -18.58 10.46 -1.75
C SER A 1 -18.93 9.97 -0.37
N VAL A 2 -18.08 9.18 0.26
CA VAL A 2 -18.21 8.76 1.66
C VAL A 2 -17.04 9.35 2.43
N THR A 3 -17.31 9.92 3.60
CA THR A 3 -16.27 10.44 4.50
C THR A 3 -16.19 9.55 5.73
N SER A 4 -15.00 9.01 6.03
CA SER A 4 -14.74 8.22 7.23
C SER A 4 -13.55 8.84 7.97
N GLY A 5 -13.79 9.37 9.18
CA GLY A 5 -12.85 10.27 9.84
C GLY A 5 -12.55 11.50 8.96
N GLY A 6 -11.27 11.84 8.79
CA GLY A 6 -10.81 12.89 7.87
C GLY A 6 -10.54 12.42 6.43
N THR A 7 -10.97 11.21 6.06
CA THR A 7 -10.67 10.61 4.76
C THR A 7 -11.90 10.64 3.85
N VAL A 8 -11.76 11.30 2.69
CA VAL A 8 -12.79 11.33 1.64
C VAL A 8 -12.55 10.21 0.63
N VAL A 9 -13.62 9.47 0.33
CA VAL A 9 -13.68 8.44 -0.69
C VAL A 9 -14.68 8.85 -1.78
N SER A 10 -14.26 8.87 -3.03
CA SER A 10 -15.07 9.27 -4.19
C SER A 10 -14.92 8.25 -5.34
N GLY A 11 -15.71 8.41 -6.41
CA GLY A 11 -15.62 7.55 -7.59
C GLY A 11 -15.81 6.05 -7.32
N ILE A 12 -16.67 5.72 -6.35
CA ILE A 12 -16.89 4.34 -5.91
C ILE A 12 -17.70 3.61 -6.99
N ASN A 13 -17.10 2.57 -7.58
CA ASN A 13 -17.79 1.62 -8.44
C ASN A 13 -17.38 0.20 -8.03
N VAL A 14 -18.33 -0.60 -7.56
CA VAL A 14 -18.05 -1.93 -6.99
C VAL A 14 -19.15 -2.90 -7.40
N ASP A 15 -18.72 -4.01 -7.99
CA ASP A 15 -19.53 -5.19 -8.23
C ASP A 15 -19.40 -6.14 -7.04
N LEU A 16 -20.52 -6.71 -6.61
CA LEU A 16 -20.59 -7.66 -5.49
C LEU A 16 -21.34 -8.92 -5.93
N LYS A 17 -20.80 -10.09 -5.58
CA LYS A 17 -21.46 -11.38 -5.83
C LYS A 17 -21.37 -12.27 -4.60
N ARG A 18 -22.51 -12.71 -4.09
CA ARG A 18 -22.57 -13.61 -2.94
C ARG A 18 -22.35 -15.07 -3.38
N ASP A 19 -21.55 -15.81 -2.61
CA ASP A 19 -21.25 -17.24 -2.79
C ASP A 19 -21.05 -17.92 -1.42
N GLY A 20 -22.02 -18.71 -0.95
CA GLY A 20 -21.94 -19.44 0.32
C GLY A 20 -21.83 -18.52 1.54
N ASP A 21 -20.66 -18.47 2.19
CA ASP A 21 -20.31 -17.52 3.28
C ASP A 21 -19.45 -16.33 2.83
N TRP A 22 -19.07 -16.31 1.55
CA TRP A 22 -18.24 -15.29 0.94
C TRP A 22 -19.03 -14.31 0.08
N THR A 23 -18.58 -13.06 0.04
CA THR A 23 -18.99 -12.07 -0.95
C THR A 23 -17.77 -11.76 -1.80
N GLY A 24 -17.78 -12.19 -3.06
CA GLY A 24 -16.83 -11.74 -4.07
C GLY A 24 -17.04 -10.25 -4.36
N PHE A 25 -15.96 -9.53 -4.57
CA PHE A 25 -15.99 -8.13 -4.95
C PHE A 25 -14.98 -7.84 -6.06
N SER A 26 -15.31 -6.88 -6.92
CA SER A 26 -14.38 -6.24 -7.83
C SER A 26 -14.78 -4.80 -8.02
N GLY A 27 -13.84 -3.87 -7.96
CA GLY A 27 -14.19 -2.47 -8.11
C GLY A 27 -13.04 -1.53 -7.85
N GLY A 28 -13.37 -0.25 -7.73
CA GLY A 28 -12.42 0.78 -7.40
C GLY A 28 -13.08 1.99 -6.74
N ALA A 29 -12.22 2.82 -6.18
CA ALA A 29 -12.57 4.09 -5.59
C ALA A 29 -11.34 5.00 -5.59
N THR A 30 -11.55 6.29 -5.43
CA THR A 30 -10.49 7.27 -5.19
C THR A 30 -10.50 7.64 -3.72
N VAL A 31 -9.37 7.46 -3.03
CA VAL A 31 -9.20 7.79 -1.60
C VAL A 31 -8.15 8.88 -1.47
N LYS A 32 -8.52 10.10 -1.05
CA LYS A 32 -7.59 11.25 -1.00
C LYS A 32 -6.77 11.40 -2.30
N ASP A 33 -7.46 11.46 -3.44
CA ASP A 33 -6.87 11.55 -4.79
C ASP A 33 -6.03 10.35 -5.24
N ILE A 34 -6.02 9.25 -4.48
CA ILE A 34 -5.37 8.00 -4.85
C ILE A 34 -6.43 7.08 -5.49
N PRO A 35 -6.47 6.95 -6.82
CA PRO A 35 -7.31 5.96 -7.46
C PRO A 35 -6.79 4.56 -7.12
N ALA A 36 -7.67 3.73 -6.60
CA ALA A 36 -7.41 2.36 -6.23
C ALA A 36 -8.44 1.41 -6.86
N LYS A 37 -8.00 0.21 -7.20
CA LYS A 37 -8.85 -0.90 -7.62
C LYS A 37 -8.47 -2.14 -6.83
N ALA A 38 -9.44 -2.99 -6.53
CA ALA A 38 -9.21 -4.26 -5.88
C ALA A 38 -10.24 -5.29 -6.34
N ALA A 39 -9.83 -6.56 -6.34
CA ALA A 39 -10.73 -7.68 -6.48
C ALA A 39 -10.35 -8.79 -5.52
N GLY A 40 -11.34 -9.55 -5.09
CA GLY A 40 -11.17 -10.56 -4.07
C GLY A 40 -12.49 -11.08 -3.56
N ARG A 41 -12.45 -11.63 -2.36
CA ARG A 41 -13.65 -12.02 -1.63
C ARG A 41 -13.51 -11.70 -0.14
N VAL A 42 -14.65 -11.45 0.49
CA VAL A 42 -14.74 -11.12 1.91
C VAL A 42 -15.74 -12.05 2.60
N ARG A 43 -15.44 -12.49 3.82
CA ARG A 43 -16.40 -13.15 4.71
C ARG A 43 -16.35 -12.49 6.07
N VAL A 44 -17.47 -12.53 6.79
CA VAL A 44 -17.55 -12.11 8.19
C VAL A 44 -18.04 -13.29 9.00
N ALA A 45 -17.23 -13.75 9.96
CA ALA A 45 -17.57 -14.87 10.83
C ALA A 45 -16.94 -14.65 12.20
N ASN A 46 -17.68 -14.97 13.28
CA ASN A 46 -17.18 -14.92 14.65
C ASN A 46 -16.50 -13.58 15.01
N GLY A 47 -17.09 -12.45 14.58
CA GLY A 47 -16.54 -11.10 14.82
C GLY A 47 -15.27 -10.75 14.03
N THR A 48 -14.85 -11.60 13.09
CA THR A 48 -13.69 -11.38 12.23
C THR A 48 -14.11 -11.24 10.77
N THR A 49 -13.68 -10.17 10.12
CA THR A 49 -13.76 -10.00 8.67
C THR A 49 -12.48 -10.54 8.05
N THR A 50 -12.58 -11.56 7.19
CA THR A 50 -11.45 -12.07 6.40
C THR A 50 -11.61 -11.61 4.95
N ILE A 51 -10.56 -11.02 4.39
CA ILE A 51 -10.52 -10.55 3.01
C ILE A 51 -9.39 -11.29 2.31
N GLU A 52 -9.73 -12.03 1.25
CA GLU A 52 -8.77 -12.63 0.34
C GLU A 52 -8.69 -11.74 -0.90
N LEU A 53 -7.57 -11.04 -1.06
CA LEU A 53 -7.29 -10.19 -2.21
C LEU A 53 -6.66 -11.04 -3.30
N THR A 54 -7.33 -11.13 -4.45
CA THR A 54 -6.75 -11.74 -5.66
C THR A 54 -5.96 -10.72 -6.46
N SER A 55 -6.38 -9.45 -6.41
CA SER A 55 -5.64 -8.34 -7.01
C SER A 55 -5.94 -7.02 -6.30
N GLY A 56 -5.01 -6.09 -6.43
CA GLY A 56 -5.16 -4.74 -5.93
C GLY A 56 -4.13 -3.83 -6.59
N GLN A 57 -4.51 -2.60 -6.86
CA GLN A 57 -3.58 -1.58 -7.36
C GLN A 57 -4.00 -0.20 -6.86
N ALA A 58 -3.02 0.67 -6.69
CA ALA A 58 -3.23 2.07 -6.39
C ALA A 58 -2.18 2.91 -7.14
N THR A 59 -2.55 4.13 -7.52
CA THR A 59 -1.60 5.08 -8.11
C THR A 59 -1.44 6.28 -7.20
N VAL A 60 -0.25 6.46 -6.63
CA VAL A 60 0.08 7.58 -5.73
C VAL A 60 1.06 8.50 -6.43
N GLN A 61 0.66 9.74 -6.72
CA GLN A 61 1.52 10.72 -7.42
C GLN A 61 2.17 10.12 -8.69
N GLY A 62 1.37 9.43 -9.51
CA GLY A 62 1.83 8.75 -10.74
C GLY A 62 2.54 7.40 -10.53
N ILE A 63 2.85 7.01 -9.30
CA ILE A 63 3.50 5.73 -9.00
C ILE A 63 2.44 4.65 -8.83
N LYS A 64 2.44 3.67 -9.74
CA LYS A 64 1.59 2.49 -9.64
C LYS A 64 2.21 1.48 -8.66
N ALA A 65 1.45 1.14 -7.63
CA ALA A 65 1.68 -0.02 -6.77
C ALA A 65 0.63 -1.09 -7.09
N ALA A 66 1.03 -2.35 -7.21
CA ALA A 66 0.11 -3.45 -7.48
C ALA A 66 0.45 -4.68 -6.64
N ILE A 67 -0.58 -5.38 -6.15
CA ILE A 67 -0.42 -6.66 -5.47
C ILE A 67 0.27 -7.66 -6.41
N ALA A 68 1.38 -8.22 -5.97
CA ALA A 68 2.21 -9.13 -6.75
C ALA A 68 1.69 -10.58 -6.71
N GLN A 69 0.96 -10.94 -5.67
CA GLN A 69 0.38 -12.27 -5.46
C GLN A 69 -0.79 -12.18 -4.48
N ALA A 70 -1.69 -13.16 -4.51
CA ALA A 70 -2.84 -13.18 -3.61
C ALA A 70 -2.42 -13.03 -2.13
N SER A 71 -3.21 -12.26 -1.38
CA SER A 71 -2.91 -11.91 0.01
C SER A 71 -4.15 -11.92 0.87
N THR A 72 -4.00 -12.26 2.14
CA THR A 72 -5.10 -12.23 3.11
C THR A 72 -4.95 -11.04 4.05
N VAL A 73 -6.06 -10.38 4.32
CA VAL A 73 -6.20 -9.32 5.33
C VAL A 73 -7.29 -9.75 6.29
N SER A 74 -7.03 -9.60 7.59
CA SER A 74 -8.04 -9.87 8.62
C SER A 74 -8.36 -8.59 9.38
N ILE A 75 -9.62 -8.43 9.80
CA ILE A 75 -10.07 -7.31 10.62
C ILE A 75 -10.84 -7.88 11.79
N ALA A 76 -10.38 -7.61 13.01
CA ALA A 76 -11.05 -8.01 14.24
C ALA A 76 -10.81 -6.95 15.30
N ASN A 77 -11.80 -6.69 16.17
CA ASN A 77 -11.68 -5.74 17.28
C ASN A 77 -11.14 -4.36 16.86
N GLY A 78 -11.59 -3.86 15.70
CA GLY A 78 -11.14 -2.57 15.14
C GLY A 78 -9.68 -2.53 14.65
N THR A 79 -9.01 -3.68 14.56
CA THR A 79 -7.63 -3.80 14.07
C THR A 79 -7.58 -4.61 12.79
N THR A 80 -7.04 -4.02 11.73
CA THR A 80 -6.68 -4.68 10.48
C THR A 80 -5.28 -5.27 10.60
N SER A 81 -5.12 -6.56 10.34
CA SER A 81 -3.84 -7.26 10.31
C SER A 81 -3.48 -7.68 8.89
N LEU A 82 -2.23 -7.42 8.51
CA LEU A 82 -1.62 -7.80 7.25
C LEU A 82 -0.49 -8.79 7.55
N ASP A 83 -0.73 -10.08 7.31
CA ASP A 83 0.29 -11.10 7.55
C ASP A 83 1.44 -10.97 6.54
N ARG A 84 1.09 -10.78 5.27
CA ARG A 84 2.04 -10.56 4.18
C ARG A 84 1.35 -10.02 2.93
N LEU A 85 1.65 -8.78 2.58
CA LEU A 85 1.21 -8.13 1.35
C LEU A 85 2.44 -7.80 0.50
N VAL A 86 2.57 -8.42 -0.67
CA VAL A 86 3.69 -8.12 -1.59
C VAL A 86 3.19 -7.21 -2.69
N LEU A 87 3.87 -6.09 -2.87
CA LEU A 87 3.57 -5.07 -3.86
C LEU A 87 4.69 -4.97 -4.89
N ASN A 88 4.34 -4.90 -6.16
CA ASN A 88 5.23 -4.50 -7.25
C ASN A 88 5.27 -2.97 -7.33
N LEU A 89 6.48 -2.41 -7.41
CA LEU A 89 6.76 -0.97 -7.42
C LEU A 89 7.78 -0.64 -8.53
N GLY A 90 7.30 -0.34 -9.73
CA GLY A 90 8.16 0.10 -10.84
C GLY A 90 9.24 -0.88 -11.29
N GLY A 91 9.12 -2.17 -10.95
CA GLY A 91 10.14 -3.20 -11.21
C GLY A 91 10.86 -3.71 -9.95
N GLY A 92 10.72 -3.01 -8.82
CA GLY A 92 11.07 -3.52 -7.49
C GLY A 92 9.88 -4.09 -6.74
N THR A 93 10.10 -4.52 -5.50
CA THR A 93 9.03 -5.03 -4.62
C THR A 93 9.06 -4.41 -3.24
N ALA A 94 7.88 -4.36 -2.60
CA ALA A 94 7.73 -4.09 -1.18
C ALA A 94 6.93 -5.22 -0.53
N THR A 95 7.49 -5.86 0.50
CA THR A 95 6.76 -6.83 1.33
C THR A 95 6.33 -6.14 2.61
N VAL A 96 5.01 -6.00 2.79
CA VAL A 96 4.38 -5.28 3.90
C VAL A 96 3.74 -6.27 4.87
N THR A 97 3.96 -6.04 6.15
CA THR A 97 3.36 -6.77 7.28
C THR A 97 2.94 -5.78 8.36
N GLY A 98 2.00 -6.14 9.21
CA GLY A 98 1.72 -5.37 10.42
C GLY A 98 0.26 -5.21 10.76
N LYS A 99 -0.01 -4.26 11.66
CA LYS A 99 -1.33 -3.98 12.23
C LYS A 99 -1.70 -2.51 12.08
N VAL A 100 -2.98 -2.27 11.80
CA VAL A 100 -3.58 -0.95 11.63
C VAL A 100 -4.84 -0.88 12.46
N GLY A 101 -4.84 -0.07 13.51
CA GLY A 101 -6.01 0.18 14.37
C GLY A 101 -5.89 1.55 15.03
N GLN A 102 -6.04 1.59 16.36
CA GLN A 102 -5.78 2.81 17.15
C GLN A 102 -4.33 3.31 16.99
N ALA A 103 -3.39 2.37 16.81
CA ALA A 103 -2.02 2.64 16.44
C ALA A 103 -1.66 1.87 15.16
N LEU A 104 -0.71 2.42 14.42
CA LEU A 104 -0.01 1.78 13.34
C LEU A 104 1.18 1.00 13.93
N ASP A 105 1.42 -0.19 13.40
CA ASP A 105 2.69 -0.91 13.50
C ASP A 105 2.87 -1.69 12.20
N ILE A 106 3.44 -1.01 11.21
CA ILE A 106 3.58 -1.52 9.84
C ILE A 106 5.06 -1.62 9.52
N ASN A 107 5.48 -2.74 8.97
CA ASN A 107 6.83 -2.97 8.48
C ASN A 107 6.77 -3.23 6.98
N ALA A 108 7.65 -2.60 6.22
CA ALA A 108 7.82 -2.84 4.80
C ALA A 108 9.28 -3.14 4.49
N ALA A 109 9.56 -4.26 3.84
CA ALA A 109 10.87 -4.59 3.29
C ALA A 109 10.87 -4.26 1.79
N LEU A 110 11.75 -3.34 1.38
CA LEU A 110 11.93 -2.89 0.01
C LEU A 110 13.07 -3.67 -0.63
N ALA A 111 12.86 -4.16 -1.85
CA ALA A 111 13.88 -4.83 -2.65
C ALA A 111 13.92 -4.24 -4.05
N LYS A 112 15.08 -3.68 -4.42
CA LYS A 112 15.41 -3.14 -5.75
C LYS A 112 14.36 -2.16 -6.30
N VAL A 113 13.81 -1.32 -5.43
CA VAL A 113 12.84 -0.29 -5.84
C VAL A 113 13.57 0.81 -6.61
N PRO A 114 13.13 1.18 -7.83
CA PRO A 114 13.80 2.23 -8.60
C PRO A 114 13.79 3.57 -7.87
N ALA A 115 14.94 4.21 -7.76
CA ALA A 115 15.04 5.53 -7.15
C ALA A 115 14.29 6.61 -7.95
N SER A 116 14.08 6.38 -9.25
CA SER A 116 13.34 7.28 -10.14
C SER A 116 11.89 7.51 -9.73
N LEU A 117 11.31 6.61 -8.91
CA LEU A 117 9.99 6.84 -8.31
C LEU A 117 9.97 8.09 -7.43
N ALA A 118 11.10 8.45 -6.79
CA ALA A 118 11.20 9.66 -5.97
C ALA A 118 11.03 10.96 -6.78
N ASN A 119 11.28 10.92 -8.09
CA ASN A 119 11.19 12.10 -8.96
C ASN A 119 9.74 12.61 -9.12
N SER A 120 8.72 11.79 -8.85
CA SER A 120 7.34 12.26 -8.84
C SER A 120 7.00 13.13 -7.63
N PHE A 121 7.81 13.05 -6.57
CA PHE A 121 7.65 13.86 -5.35
C PHE A 121 8.54 15.10 -5.34
N SER A 122 9.65 15.11 -6.10
CA SER A 122 10.58 16.24 -6.17
C SER A 122 11.07 16.46 -7.61
N ARG A 123 10.74 17.63 -8.16
CA ARG A 123 11.25 18.04 -9.49
C ARG A 123 12.74 18.37 -9.39
N GLY A 124 13.51 17.96 -10.39
CA GLY A 124 14.96 18.22 -10.46
C GLY A 124 15.84 17.28 -9.63
N LEU A 125 15.26 16.29 -8.93
CA LEU A 125 16.03 15.28 -8.20
C LEU A 125 16.84 14.39 -9.16
N ASP A 126 16.24 14.03 -10.30
CA ASP A 126 16.80 13.14 -11.33
C ASP A 126 17.50 11.91 -10.72
N ALA A 127 16.78 11.28 -9.77
CA ALA A 127 17.25 10.10 -9.06
C ALA A 127 17.27 8.90 -10.00
N ALA A 128 18.40 8.19 -9.98
CA ALA A 128 18.63 6.95 -10.71
C ALA A 128 19.17 5.86 -9.77
N GLY A 129 19.19 4.62 -10.24
CA GLY A 129 19.61 3.45 -9.45
C GLY A 129 18.46 2.76 -8.72
N SER A 130 18.80 1.94 -7.73
CA SER A 130 17.83 1.14 -6.97
C SER A 130 18.06 1.20 -5.47
N ILE A 131 16.96 1.16 -4.73
CA ILE A 131 16.89 1.28 -3.28
C ILE A 131 16.36 -0.03 -2.72
N SER A 132 17.06 -0.56 -1.71
CA SER A 132 16.56 -1.65 -0.87
C SER A 132 16.63 -1.22 0.59
N GLY A 133 15.90 -1.91 1.48
CA GLY A 133 15.94 -1.60 2.90
C GLY A 133 14.62 -1.87 3.60
N THR A 134 14.43 -1.26 4.76
CA THR A 134 13.24 -1.44 5.59
C THR A 134 12.62 -0.11 5.98
N VAL A 135 11.30 -0.05 5.98
CA VAL A 135 10.49 1.06 6.49
C VAL A 135 9.64 0.55 7.63
N LYS A 136 9.59 1.28 8.74
CA LYS A 136 8.72 1.03 9.87
C LYS A 136 7.83 2.24 10.11
N VAL A 137 6.52 2.03 10.20
CA VAL A 137 5.52 3.05 10.48
C VAL A 137 4.84 2.73 11.80
N THR A 138 4.87 3.66 12.75
CA THR A 138 4.29 3.50 14.09
C THR A 138 3.45 4.71 14.51
N GLY A 139 2.71 4.60 15.62
CA GLY A 139 2.00 5.73 16.23
C GLY A 139 0.57 5.89 15.75
N ALA A 140 -0.08 7.02 16.06
CA ALA A 140 -1.49 7.22 15.72
C ALA A 140 -1.68 7.41 14.20
N PRO A 141 -2.75 6.89 13.58
CA PRO A 141 -3.02 7.10 12.15
C PRO A 141 -3.11 8.57 11.73
N ALA A 142 -3.55 9.45 12.64
CA ALA A 142 -3.62 10.89 12.40
C ALA A 142 -2.25 11.60 12.51
N ASN A 143 -1.26 10.97 13.16
CA ASN A 143 0.08 11.51 13.32
C ASN A 143 1.12 10.36 13.36
N PRO A 144 1.40 9.74 12.20
CA PRO A 144 2.31 8.60 12.13
C PRO A 144 3.77 9.02 12.27
N SER A 145 4.58 8.15 12.86
CA SER A 145 6.04 8.22 12.85
C SER A 145 6.59 7.20 11.86
N VAL A 146 7.56 7.61 11.04
CA VAL A 146 8.17 6.77 10.01
C VAL A 146 9.67 6.69 10.23
N ALA A 147 10.20 5.47 10.34
CA ALA A 147 11.63 5.19 10.40
C ALA A 147 12.03 4.38 9.16
N PHE A 148 13.19 4.70 8.59
CA PHE A 148 13.72 4.03 7.42
C PHE A 148 15.18 3.64 7.64
N LYS A 149 15.56 2.47 7.11
CA LYS A 149 16.94 2.02 6.96
C LYS A 149 17.09 1.64 5.50
N ILE A 150 18.01 2.30 4.80
CA ILE A 150 18.13 2.20 3.36
C ILE A 150 19.54 1.75 2.99
N ASP A 151 19.60 0.70 2.19
CA ASP A 151 20.78 0.25 1.46
C ASP A 151 20.63 0.72 0.01
N ALA A 152 21.35 1.79 -0.32
CA ALA A 152 21.32 2.41 -1.64
C ALA A 152 22.46 1.86 -2.50
N GLY A 153 22.12 1.13 -3.57
CA GLY A 153 23.09 0.60 -4.53
C GLY A 153 23.09 1.42 -5.82
N GLY A 154 24.23 2.04 -6.16
CA GLY A 154 24.39 2.80 -7.41
C GLY A 154 23.43 3.99 -7.54
N VAL A 155 22.94 4.52 -6.42
CA VAL A 155 22.01 5.66 -6.41
C VAL A 155 22.76 6.94 -6.71
N GLN A 156 22.27 7.70 -7.68
CA GLN A 156 22.83 8.98 -8.10
C GLN A 156 21.70 9.99 -8.28
N THR A 157 21.97 11.27 -8.07
CA THR A 157 21.09 12.39 -8.38
C THR A 157 21.77 13.34 -9.37
N ALA A 158 21.05 14.37 -9.86
CA ALA A 158 21.67 15.41 -10.67
C ALA A 158 22.81 16.12 -9.91
N GLN A 159 22.63 16.39 -8.61
CA GLN A 159 23.61 17.11 -7.79
C GLN A 159 24.89 16.31 -7.59
N THR A 160 24.80 14.99 -7.40
CA THR A 160 25.99 14.14 -7.21
C THR A 160 26.72 13.82 -8.51
N ARG A 161 26.08 13.99 -9.68
CA ARG A 161 26.73 13.80 -10.99
C ARG A 161 27.51 15.01 -11.46
N SER A 162 27.13 16.19 -10.99
CA SER A 162 27.77 17.47 -11.33
C SER A 162 28.86 17.89 -10.34
N ALA A 163 29.20 17.02 -9.38
CA ALA A 163 30.27 17.21 -8.39
C ALA A 163 31.52 16.45 -8.84
#